data_AF-A0A0A9W3B9-F1
#
_entry.id   AF-A0A0A9W3B9-F1
#
_cell.length_a   1.000
_cell.length_b   1.000
_cell.length_c   1.000
_cell.angle_alpha   90.00
_cell.angle_beta   90.00
_cell.angle_gamma   90.00
#
_symmetry.space_group_name_H-M   'P 1'
#
loop_
_entity.id
_entity.type
_entity.pdbx_description
1 polymer ?
#
loop_
_entity_poly.entity_id
_entity_poly.type
_entity_poly.pdbx_seq_one_letter_code
_entity_poly.pdbx_strand_id
1 'polypeptide(L)'
;MRGTESKFLRDILHRYYYHVRDNPHTLLPHFTGHFRLLLGRRAVNFIVMKNVFATTNTIDEKFDLKGSTIGRFASEIEKMRATCTQKDLDIHHPIHLYP
;
A
#
# COMPACT_ATOMS: atom_id res chain seq x y z
N MET A 1 -3.04 -5.82 11.04
CA MET A 1 -1.82 -5.12 11.47
C MET A 1 -1.27 -5.77 12.73
N ARG A 2 0.02 -6.09 12.77
CA ARG A 2 0.70 -6.66 13.95
C ARG A 2 0.77 -5.63 15.08
N GLY A 3 0.95 -6.08 16.32
CA GLY A 3 1.06 -5.19 17.47
C GLY A 3 2.24 -4.21 17.38
N THR A 4 3.35 -4.66 16.79
CA THR A 4 4.55 -3.84 16.53
C THR A 4 4.27 -2.73 15.51
N GLU A 5 3.64 -3.05 14.38
CA GLU A 5 3.21 -2.07 13.36
C GLU A 5 2.23 -1.04 13.94
N SER A 6 1.28 -1.51 14.77
CA SER A 6 0.32 -0.65 15.47
C SER A 6 1.00 0.35 16.41
N LYS A 7 2.00 -0.12 17.17
CA LYS A 7 2.81 0.74 18.04
C LYS A 7 3.60 1.75 17.21
N PHE A 8 4.29 1.28 16.17
CA PHE A 8 5.08 2.12 15.29
C PHE A 8 4.26 3.26 14.66
N LEU A 9 3.05 2.96 14.15
CA LEU A 9 2.18 3.99 13.59
C LEU A 9 1.84 5.09 14.61
N ARG A 10 1.57 4.72 15.87
CA ARG A 10 1.32 5.70 16.94
C ARG A 10 2.56 6.53 17.26
N ASP A 11 3.73 5.90 17.28
CA ASP A 11 5.00 6.56 17.57
C ASP A 11 5.33 7.64 16.52
N ILE A 12 5.00 7.40 15.23
CA ILE A 12 5.26 8.34 14.14
C ILE A 12 4.11 9.31 13.84
N LEU A 13 2.95 9.18 14.50
CA LEU A 13 1.71 9.86 14.09
C LEU A 13 1.85 11.39 14.05
N HIS A 14 2.59 11.96 15.00
CA HIS A 14 2.87 13.40 15.04
C HIS A 14 3.66 13.87 13.80
N ARG A 15 4.68 13.12 13.38
CA ARG A 15 5.49 13.45 12.19
C ARG A 15 4.67 13.27 10.91
N TYR A 16 3.88 12.19 10.85
CA TYR A 16 2.97 11.94 9.74
C TYR A 16 1.97 13.09 9.57
N TYR A 17 1.37 13.58 10.66
CA TYR A 17 0.43 14.70 10.61
C TYR A 17 1.06 15.96 10.00
N TYR A 18 2.21 16.38 10.50
CA TYR A 18 2.90 17.57 9.97
C TYR A 18 3.33 17.38 8.51
N HIS A 19 3.83 16.19 8.15
CA HIS A 19 4.20 15.88 6.77
C HIS A 19 3.01 16.01 5.82
N VAL A 20 1.87 15.39 6.15
CA VAL A 20 0.67 15.45 5.29
C VAL A 20 0.10 16.87 5.22
N ARG A 21 0.12 17.63 6.32
CA ARG A 21 -0.31 19.04 6.34
C ARG A 21 0.55 19.91 5.43
N ASP A 22 1.87 19.74 5.50
CA ASP A 22 2.81 20.61 4.79
C ASP A 22 3.04 20.15 3.33
N ASN A 23 2.68 18.91 2.99
CA ASN A 23 2.84 18.32 1.66
C ASN A 23 1.50 17.80 1.11
N PRO A 24 0.63 18.68 0.55
CA PRO A 24 -0.71 18.29 0.11
C PRO A 24 -0.74 17.27 -1.03
N HIS A 25 0.37 17.12 -1.78
CA HIS A 25 0.52 16.16 -2.88
C HIS A 25 1.35 14.92 -2.50
N THR A 26 1.47 14.63 -1.20
CA THR A 26 2.22 13.46 -0.73
C THR A 26 1.65 12.15 -1.28
N LEU A 27 2.55 11.21 -1.63
CA LEU A 27 2.20 9.86 -2.05
C LEU A 27 2.09 8.88 -0.87
N LEU A 28 2.29 9.35 0.37
CA LEU A 28 2.13 8.51 1.54
C LEU A 28 0.67 8.02 1.70
N PRO A 29 0.45 6.85 2.31
CA PRO A 29 -0.88 6.38 2.60
C PRO A 29 -1.66 7.39 3.44
N HIS A 30 -2.88 7.71 3.01
CA HIS A 30 -3.77 8.61 3.74
C HIS A 30 -4.54 7.83 4.80
N PHE A 31 -3.97 7.73 6.01
CA PHE A 31 -4.63 7.11 7.15
C PHE A 31 -5.83 7.95 7.62
N THR A 32 -7.01 7.35 7.68
CA THR A 32 -8.24 7.99 8.17
C THR A 32 -8.66 7.49 9.54
N GLY A 33 -8.16 6.33 9.97
CA GLY A 33 -8.40 5.82 11.31
C GLY A 33 -7.55 4.61 11.66
N HIS A 34 -7.31 4.41 12.95
CA HIS A 34 -6.65 3.24 13.50
C HIS A 34 -7.49 2.69 14.64
N PHE A 35 -7.91 1.42 14.51
CA PHE A 35 -8.88 0.80 15.40
C PHE A 35 -8.38 -0.55 15.89
N ARG A 36 -8.89 -0.93 17.05
CA ARG A 36 -8.69 -2.26 17.64
C ARG A 36 -10.05 -2.88 17.91
N LEU A 37 -10.29 -4.04 17.30
CA LEU A 37 -11.50 -4.82 17.49
C LEU A 37 -11.20 -6.03 18.38
N LEU A 38 -12.03 -6.24 19.40
CA LEU A 38 -11.99 -7.42 20.25
C LEU A 38 -13.03 -8.43 19.77
N LEU A 39 -12.58 -9.63 19.41
CA LEU A 39 -13.40 -10.74 18.91
C LEU A 39 -13.20 -11.95 19.84
N GLY A 40 -14.05 -12.05 20.86
CA GLY A 40 -13.88 -13.04 21.93
C GLY A 40 -12.53 -12.87 22.64
N ARG A 41 -11.67 -13.89 22.57
CA ARG A 41 -10.31 -13.86 23.15
C ARG A 41 -9.24 -13.28 22.21
N ARG A 42 -9.59 -12.90 20.98
CA ARG A 42 -8.65 -12.39 19.97
C ARG A 42 -8.82 -10.89 19.82
N ALA A 43 -7.70 -10.18 19.66
CA ALA A 43 -7.71 -8.75 19.34
C ALA A 43 -7.07 -8.51 17.98
N VAL A 44 -7.73 -7.73 17.14
CA VAL A 44 -7.25 -7.39 15.79
C VAL A 44 -7.05 -5.89 15.71
N ASN A 45 -5.85 -5.45 15.32
CA ASN A 45 -5.60 -4.06 14.96
C ASN A 45 -5.72 -3.90 13.45
N PHE A 46 -6.42 -2.86 13.02
CA PHE A 46 -6.58 -2.52 11.61
C PHE A 46 -6.57 -1.00 11.43
N ILE A 47 -6.28 -0.58 10.21
CA ILE A 47 -6.28 0.81 9.78
C ILE A 47 -7.34 0.98 8.69
N VAL A 48 -7.91 2.17 8.63
CA VAL A 48 -8.68 2.64 7.49
C VAL A 48 -7.83 3.68 6.78
N MET A 49 -7.74 3.57 5.46
CA MET A 49 -6.99 4.49 4.62
C MET A 49 -7.69 4.68 3.27
N LYS A 50 -7.36 5.76 2.57
CA LYS A 50 -7.88 5.97 1.21
C LYS A 50 -7.37 4.86 0.28
N ASN A 51 -8.26 4.36 -0.58
CA ASN A 51 -7.89 3.44 -1.64
C ASN A 51 -7.23 4.22 -2.78
N VAL A 52 -5.99 3.85 -3.14
CA VAL A 52 -5.24 4.44 -4.26
C VAL A 52 -5.91 4.15 -5.60
N PHE A 53 -6.65 3.05 -5.68
CA PHE A 53 -7.35 2.57 -6.86
C PHE A 53 -8.85 2.91 -6.85
N ALA A 54 -9.25 3.96 -6.14
CA ALA A 54 -10.63 4.42 -6.14
C ALA A 54 -10.96 5.14 -7.46
N THR A 55 -11.25 4.37 -8.51
CA THR A 55 -11.58 4.86 -9.85
C THR A 55 -12.74 4.06 -10.46
N THR A 56 -13.47 4.66 -11.40
CA THR A 56 -14.47 3.99 -12.23
C THR A 56 -13.84 3.23 -13.40
N ASN A 57 -12.57 3.51 -13.70
CA ASN A 57 -11.85 2.88 -14.79
C ASN A 57 -11.36 1.50 -14.37
N THR A 58 -11.31 0.57 -15.33
CA THR A 58 -10.64 -0.71 -15.13
C THR A 58 -9.15 -0.49 -14.94
N ILE A 59 -8.56 -1.28 -14.04
CA ILE A 59 -7.11 -1.31 -13.84
C ILE A 59 -6.58 -2.53 -14.58
N ASP A 60 -6.01 -2.28 -15.75
CA ASP A 60 -5.49 -3.33 -16.62
C ASP A 60 -4.16 -3.88 -16.10
N GLU A 61 -3.33 -3.01 -15.55
CA GLU A 61 -2.00 -3.35 -15.04
C GLU A 61 -1.77 -2.79 -13.63
N LYS A 62 -1.05 -3.55 -12.79
CA LYS A 62 -0.78 -3.18 -11.41
C LYS A 62 0.62 -3.62 -11.01
N PHE A 63 1.33 -2.76 -10.27
CA PHE A 63 2.74 -2.96 -9.94
C PHE A 63 3.03 -2.75 -8.44
N ASP A 64 3.88 -3.59 -7.84
CA ASP A 64 4.54 -3.40 -6.52
C ASP A 64 6.05 -3.22 -6.74
N LEU A 65 6.48 -1.97 -6.83
CA LEU A 65 7.86 -1.59 -7.16
C LEU A 65 8.62 -1.15 -5.92
N LYS A 66 9.85 -1.65 -5.75
CA LYS A 66 10.72 -1.31 -4.60
C LYS A 66 12.16 -0.99 -4.99
N GLY A 67 12.53 -1.04 -6.27
CA GLY A 67 13.86 -0.72 -6.79
C GLY A 67 14.94 -1.76 -6.47
N SER A 68 14.56 -2.97 -6.04
CA SER A 68 15.49 -4.07 -5.76
C SER A 68 15.27 -5.23 -6.72
N THR A 69 16.15 -6.23 -6.71
CA THR A 69 16.11 -7.39 -7.63
C THR A 69 15.80 -8.73 -6.94
N ILE A 70 16.11 -8.88 -5.65
CA ILE A 70 15.88 -10.15 -4.94
C ILE A 70 14.39 -10.31 -4.59
N GLY A 71 13.77 -11.37 -5.10
CA GLY A 71 12.36 -11.72 -4.83
C GLY A 71 11.33 -10.86 -5.58
N ARG A 72 11.73 -10.36 -6.76
CA ARG A 72 11.07 -9.27 -7.48
C ARG A 72 10.36 -9.71 -8.76
N PHE A 73 10.01 -10.99 -8.80
CA PHE A 73 9.03 -11.56 -9.71
C PHE A 73 7.72 -11.80 -8.95
N ALA A 74 6.60 -11.65 -9.65
CA ALA A 74 5.30 -12.15 -9.22
C ALA A 74 5.37 -13.68 -9.02
N SER A 75 4.65 -14.19 -8.04
CA SER A 75 4.54 -15.65 -7.87
C SER A 75 3.66 -16.24 -8.96
N GLU A 76 3.82 -17.53 -9.25
CA GLU A 76 2.98 -18.22 -10.23
C GLU A 76 1.49 -18.11 -9.92
N ILE A 77 1.12 -18.16 -8.63
CA ILE A 77 -0.28 -17.96 -8.18
C ILE A 77 -0.77 -16.54 -8.49
N GLU A 78 0.08 -15.52 -8.32
CA GLU A 78 -0.28 -14.13 -8.60
C GLU A 78 -0.45 -13.89 -10.11
N LYS A 79 0.39 -14.51 -10.93
CA LYS A 79 0.31 -14.45 -12.40
C LYS A 79 -0.97 -15.06 -12.97
N MET A 80 -1.61 -15.98 -12.25
CA MET A 80 -2.89 -16.57 -12.63
C MET A 80 -4.10 -15.67 -12.34
N ARG A 81 -3.93 -14.55 -11.62
CA ARG A 81 -5.04 -13.63 -11.33
C ARG A 81 -5.38 -12.80 -12.56
N ALA A 82 -6.66 -12.42 -12.68
CA ALA A 82 -7.15 -11.58 -13.78
C ALA A 82 -6.35 -10.27 -13.95
N THR A 83 -5.94 -9.66 -12.84
CA THR A 83 -5.01 -8.52 -12.82
C THR A 83 -3.84 -8.87 -11.90
N CYS A 84 -2.75 -9.36 -12.49
CA CYS A 84 -1.52 -9.69 -11.79
C CYS A 84 -0.90 -8.45 -11.13
N THR A 85 -0.50 -8.56 -9.86
CA THR A 85 0.42 -7.59 -9.25
C THR A 85 1.84 -7.89 -9.70
N GLN A 86 2.27 -7.23 -10.78
CA GLN A 86 3.62 -7.30 -11.32
C GLN A 86 4.62 -6.66 -10.34
N LYS A 87 5.88 -7.09 -10.36
CA LYS A 87 6.97 -6.52 -9.57
C LYS A 87 8.09 -6.00 -10.47
N ASP A 88 9.17 -5.55 -9.86
CA ASP A 88 10.27 -4.86 -10.53
C ASP A 88 10.88 -5.62 -11.72
N LEU A 89 10.98 -6.96 -11.68
CA LEU A 89 11.57 -7.76 -12.76
C LEU A 89 10.53 -8.30 -13.76
N ASP A 90 9.24 -8.10 -13.49
CA ASP A 90 8.16 -8.46 -14.43
C ASP A 90 7.90 -7.31 -15.44
N ILE A 91 8.46 -6.11 -15.22
CA ILE A 91 8.29 -4.98 -16.14
C ILE A 91 9.08 -5.24 -17.43
N HIS A 92 8.38 -5.30 -18.55
CA HIS A 92 8.98 -5.54 -19.87
C HIS A 92 8.87 -4.36 -20.84
N HIS A 93 8.27 -3.24 -20.41
CA HIS A 93 8.17 -2.02 -21.21
C HIS A 93 8.29 -0.77 -20.32
N PRO A 94 8.68 0.38 -20.90
CA PRO A 94 8.66 1.64 -20.18
C PRO A 94 7.23 2.04 -19.77
N ILE A 95 7.11 2.71 -18.62
CA ILE A 95 5.89 3.39 -18.19
C ILE A 95 6.03 4.85 -18.63
N HIS A 96 5.20 5.28 -19.58
CA HIS A 96 5.22 6.64 -20.09
C HIS A 96 4.38 7.55 -19.19
N LEU A 97 5.02 8.55 -18.59
CA LEU A 97 4.35 9.65 -17.89
C LEU A 97 4.34 10.85 -18.83
N TYR A 98 3.16 11.45 -19.05
CA TYR A 98 3.07 12.70 -19.79
C TYR A 98 3.76 13.83 -19.01
N PRO A 99 4.45 14.77 -19.69
CA PRO A 99 5.03 15.95 -19.07
C PRO A 99 4.02 16.83 -18.32
#